data_AF-A0A7C5U674-F1
#
_entry.id   AF-A0A7C5U674-F1
#
_cell.length_a   1.000
_cell.length_b   1.000
_cell.length_c   1.000
_cell.angle_alpha   90.00
_cell.angle_beta   90.00
_cell.angle_gamma   90.00
#
_symmetry.space_group_name_H-M   'P 1'
#
loop_
_entity.id
_entity.type
_entity.pdbx_description
1 polymer ?
#
loop_
_entity_poly.entity_id
_entity_poly.type
_entity_poly.pdbx_seq_one_letter_code
_entity_poly.pdbx_strand_id
1 'polypeptide(L)'
;LGDGFKIVSEPWFGHSTHVANAVLKARAFDKSIKSAMNIKFEESLLQIFDSLGLSNSFYDRSQEPEEIKAQEGRTIPWGIEQAMKSAGGVTDVIYHRGDVGKEPMATVFGVDAYDVARKVIRIAKRKAGVE
;
A
#
# COMPACT_ATOMS: atom_id res chain seq x y z
N LEU A 1 23.83 10.48 -2.07
CA LEU A 1 22.60 9.87 -2.63
C LEU A 1 22.35 10.57 -3.96
N GLY A 2 22.35 9.83 -5.07
CA GLY A 2 22.17 10.42 -6.41
C GLY A 2 20.69 10.61 -6.76
N ASP A 3 20.41 11.22 -7.92
CA ASP A 3 19.07 11.58 -8.42
C ASP A 3 18.26 10.38 -8.98
N GLY A 4 18.56 9.15 -8.53
CA GLY A 4 18.00 7.93 -9.10
C GLY A 4 17.70 6.86 -8.06
N PHE A 5 17.07 5.77 -8.50
CA PHE A 5 16.80 4.60 -7.67
C PHE A 5 17.75 3.44 -8.02
N LYS A 6 17.89 2.50 -7.09
CA LYS A 6 18.66 1.26 -7.29
C LYS A 6 17.76 0.07 -7.00
N ILE A 7 17.74 -0.89 -7.91
CA ILE A 7 17.21 -2.24 -7.63
C ILE A 7 18.31 -2.99 -6.89
N VAL A 8 18.01 -3.42 -5.65
CA VAL A 8 19.03 -3.94 -4.72
C VAL A 8 19.23 -5.43 -4.85
N SER A 9 18.19 -6.18 -5.22
CA SER A 9 18.22 -7.64 -5.35
C SER A 9 17.27 -8.14 -6.43
N GLU A 10 17.48 -9.39 -6.85
CA GLU A 10 16.58 -10.11 -7.75
C GLU A 10 15.33 -10.62 -7.01
N PRO A 11 14.20 -10.84 -7.71
CA PRO A 11 12.99 -11.40 -7.11
C PRO A 11 13.22 -12.82 -6.58
N TRP A 12 12.76 -13.09 -5.34
CA TRP A 12 12.77 -14.43 -4.75
C TRP A 12 11.55 -14.64 -3.85
N PHE A 13 11.10 -15.89 -3.71
CA PHE A 13 10.00 -16.23 -2.80
C PHE A 13 10.40 -15.98 -1.34
N GLY A 14 9.47 -15.48 -0.53
CA GLY A 14 9.71 -15.23 0.90
C GLY A 14 10.53 -13.98 1.23
N HIS A 15 10.88 -13.15 0.23
CA HIS A 15 11.75 -11.98 0.45
C HIS A 15 11.05 -10.78 1.13
N SER A 16 9.71 -10.72 1.12
CA SER A 16 8.97 -9.58 1.70
C SER A 16 7.77 -10.03 2.53
N THR A 17 7.97 -10.14 3.85
CA THR A 17 6.88 -10.48 4.79
C THR A 17 5.81 -9.40 4.85
N HIS A 18 6.21 -8.12 4.84
CA HIS A 18 5.29 -6.99 4.99
C HIS A 18 4.32 -6.89 3.79
N VAL A 19 4.84 -6.89 2.56
CA VAL A 19 4.00 -6.83 1.36
C VAL A 19 3.23 -8.14 1.18
N ALA A 20 3.83 -9.29 1.50
CA ALA A 20 3.12 -10.57 1.47
C ALA A 20 1.89 -10.57 2.40
N ASN A 21 2.03 -10.08 3.63
CA ASN A 21 0.92 -9.96 4.57
C ASN A 21 -0.20 -9.04 4.07
N ALA A 22 0.16 -7.93 3.42
CA ALA A 22 -0.82 -7.04 2.80
C ALA A 22 -1.60 -7.75 1.68
N VAL A 23 -0.89 -8.41 0.76
CA VAL A 23 -1.50 -9.17 -0.35
C VAL A 23 -2.38 -10.29 0.18
N LEU A 24 -1.91 -11.08 1.14
CA LEU A 24 -2.68 -12.18 1.72
C LEU A 24 -3.96 -11.69 2.40
N LYS A 25 -3.90 -10.57 3.10
CA LYS A 25 -5.11 -9.99 3.71
C LYS A 25 -6.07 -9.45 2.66
N ALA A 26 -5.59 -8.69 1.67
CA ALA A 26 -6.43 -8.20 0.57
C ALA A 26 -7.10 -9.35 -0.20
N ARG A 27 -6.37 -10.47 -0.40
CA ARG A 27 -6.87 -11.69 -1.04
C ARG A 27 -8.03 -12.37 -0.33
N ALA A 28 -8.16 -12.17 0.98
CA ALA A 28 -9.30 -12.67 1.73
C ALA A 28 -10.60 -11.94 1.35
N PHE A 29 -10.51 -10.70 0.87
CA PHE A 29 -11.64 -9.92 0.37
C PHE A 29 -11.88 -10.13 -1.13
N ASP A 30 -10.82 -10.16 -1.93
CA ASP A 30 -10.89 -10.47 -3.37
C ASP A 30 -9.70 -11.35 -3.80
N LYS A 31 -10.01 -12.58 -4.24
CA LYS A 31 -9.02 -13.56 -4.70
C LYS A 31 -8.28 -13.14 -5.97
N SER A 32 -8.78 -12.14 -6.71
CA SER A 32 -8.15 -11.61 -7.91
C SER A 32 -6.83 -10.89 -7.62
N ILE A 33 -6.70 -10.27 -6.43
CA ILE A 33 -5.51 -9.54 -6.01
C ILE A 33 -4.34 -10.51 -5.81
N LYS A 34 -3.19 -10.23 -6.41
CA LYS A 34 -2.00 -11.11 -6.28
C LYS A 34 -0.71 -10.33 -6.08
N SER A 35 -0.76 -9.01 -6.16
CA SER A 35 0.43 -8.17 -6.04
C SER A 35 0.10 -6.88 -5.28
N ALA A 36 1.13 -6.32 -4.67
CA ALA A 36 1.10 -5.00 -4.09
C ALA A 36 2.48 -4.35 -4.13
N MET A 37 2.52 -3.03 -4.07
CA MET A 37 3.75 -2.25 -3.93
C MET A 37 3.54 -1.14 -2.90
N ASN A 38 4.47 -1.03 -1.96
CA ASN A 38 4.53 0.11 -1.06
C ASN A 38 5.24 1.28 -1.73
N ILE A 39 4.64 2.46 -1.64
CA ILE A 39 5.20 3.73 -2.09
C ILE A 39 5.20 4.73 -0.93
N LYS A 40 6.06 5.74 -1.01
CA LYS A 40 6.06 6.86 -0.08
C LYS A 40 4.69 7.56 -0.11
N PHE A 41 4.14 7.85 1.07
CA PHE A 41 2.91 8.61 1.18
C PHE A 41 3.17 10.07 1.57
N GLU A 42 2.38 10.96 0.99
CA GLU A 42 2.23 12.36 1.35
C GLU A 42 0.80 12.80 0.97
N GLU A 43 0.23 13.78 1.68
CA GLU A 43 -1.19 14.16 1.52
C GLU A 43 -1.54 14.61 0.10
N SER A 44 -0.59 15.18 -0.63
CA SER A 44 -0.76 15.59 -2.04
C SER A 44 -1.14 14.42 -2.96
N LEU A 45 -0.79 13.17 -2.60
CA LEU A 45 -1.14 12.00 -3.38
C LEU A 45 -2.65 11.71 -3.38
N LEU A 46 -3.40 12.18 -2.39
CA LEU A 46 -4.84 11.93 -2.32
C LEU A 46 -5.58 12.56 -3.51
N GLN A 47 -5.20 13.78 -3.89
CA GLN A 47 -5.72 14.44 -5.09
C GLN A 47 -5.31 13.70 -6.37
N ILE A 48 -4.11 13.11 -6.38
CA ILE A 48 -3.62 12.33 -7.52
C ILE A 48 -4.43 11.04 -7.67
N PHE A 49 -4.69 10.32 -6.57
CA PHE A 49 -5.50 9.09 -6.59
C PHE A 49 -6.89 9.38 -7.15
N ASP A 50 -7.55 10.42 -6.64
CA ASP A 50 -8.86 10.88 -7.11
C ASP A 50 -8.82 11.22 -8.61
N SER A 51 -7.86 12.04 -9.04
CA SER A 51 -7.72 12.45 -10.44
C SER A 51 -7.40 11.31 -11.43
N LEU A 52 -6.91 10.17 -10.93
CA LEU A 52 -6.60 8.98 -11.72
C LEU A 52 -7.72 7.92 -11.65
N GLY A 53 -8.79 8.19 -10.89
CA GLY A 53 -9.87 7.25 -10.62
C GLY A 53 -9.44 6.04 -9.79
N LEU A 54 -8.42 6.20 -8.95
CA LEU A 54 -7.92 5.13 -8.07
C LEU A 54 -8.67 5.18 -6.75
N SER A 55 -9.43 4.12 -6.48
CA SER A 55 -10.11 3.95 -5.19
C SER A 55 -9.07 3.87 -4.07
N ASN A 56 -9.31 4.59 -2.97
CA ASN A 56 -8.39 4.60 -1.85
C ASN A 56 -9.12 4.58 -0.51
N SER A 57 -8.45 3.99 0.48
CA SER A 57 -8.89 3.94 1.87
C SER A 57 -7.69 4.09 2.80
N PHE A 58 -7.91 4.20 4.09
CA PHE A 58 -6.85 4.35 5.07
C PHE A 58 -7.14 3.60 6.36
N TYR A 59 -6.09 3.41 7.15
CA TYR A 59 -6.19 3.01 8.54
C TYR A 59 -5.33 3.93 9.40
N ASP A 60 -5.79 4.15 10.64
CA ASP A 60 -5.07 4.95 11.62
C ASP A 60 -4.33 4.04 12.61
N ARG A 61 -3.00 4.13 12.64
CA ARG A 61 -2.17 3.34 13.56
C ARG A 61 -2.39 3.70 15.04
N SER A 62 -2.95 4.87 15.33
CA SER A 62 -3.32 5.25 16.71
C SER A 62 -4.46 4.37 17.27
N GLN A 63 -5.28 3.80 16.38
CA GLN A 63 -6.42 2.94 16.72
C GLN A 63 -6.06 1.45 16.78
N GLU A 64 -4.80 1.11 16.54
CA GLU A 64 -4.33 -0.27 16.57
C GLU A 64 -4.35 -0.80 18.01
N PRO A 65 -5.02 -1.93 18.30
CA PRO A 65 -5.02 -2.52 19.64
C PRO A 65 -3.62 -2.86 20.12
N GLU A 66 -3.36 -2.69 21.42
CA GLU A 66 -2.03 -2.90 22.00
C GLU A 66 -1.54 -4.34 21.81
N GLU A 67 -2.44 -5.34 21.84
CA GLU A 67 -2.05 -6.74 21.62
C GLU A 67 -1.61 -7.01 20.17
N ILE A 68 -2.10 -6.21 19.22
CA ILE A 68 -1.69 -6.27 17.81
C ILE A 68 -0.37 -5.53 17.62
N LYS A 69 -0.22 -4.33 18.23
CA LYS A 69 1.04 -3.56 18.22
C LYS A 69 2.22 -4.34 18.81
N ALA A 70 1.98 -5.11 19.87
CA ALA A 70 3.00 -5.92 20.54
C ALA A 70 3.48 -7.13 19.69
N GLN A 71 2.76 -7.50 18.63
CA GLN A 71 3.07 -8.67 17.81
C GLN A 71 3.57 -8.27 16.42
N GLU A 72 4.84 -8.59 16.14
CA GLU A 72 5.45 -8.29 14.85
C GLU A 72 4.65 -8.91 13.69
N GLY A 73 4.46 -8.12 12.64
CA GLY A 73 3.78 -8.55 11.42
C GLY A 73 2.25 -8.51 11.46
N ARG A 74 1.62 -8.12 12.58
CA ARG A 74 0.14 -8.07 12.69
C ARG A 74 -0.50 -6.72 12.36
N THR A 75 0.26 -5.63 12.45
CA THR A 75 -0.20 -4.28 12.07
C THR A 75 -0.73 -4.20 10.65
N ILE A 76 0.02 -4.77 9.69
CA ILE A 76 -0.37 -4.71 8.27
C ILE A 76 -1.69 -5.46 8.03
N PRO A 77 -1.84 -6.75 8.39
CA PRO A 77 -3.10 -7.45 8.26
C PRO A 77 -4.28 -6.73 8.93
N TRP A 78 -4.08 -6.18 10.14
CA TRP A 78 -5.12 -5.43 10.83
C TRP A 78 -5.49 -4.15 10.07
N GLY A 79 -4.51 -3.35 9.67
CA GLY A 79 -4.73 -2.08 8.98
C GLY A 79 -5.41 -2.25 7.62
N ILE A 80 -4.96 -3.23 6.82
CA ILE A 80 -5.63 -3.57 5.56
C ILE A 80 -7.08 -3.99 5.80
N GLU A 81 -7.33 -4.80 6.83
CA GLU A 81 -8.70 -5.22 7.17
C GLU A 81 -9.59 -4.04 7.57
N GLN A 82 -9.09 -3.11 8.39
CA GLN A 82 -9.85 -1.90 8.76
C GLN A 82 -10.17 -1.04 7.53
N ALA A 83 -9.16 -0.79 6.69
CA ALA A 83 -9.31 0.04 5.51
C ALA A 83 -10.31 -0.55 4.50
N MET A 84 -10.25 -1.87 4.24
CA MET A 84 -11.18 -2.54 3.33
C MET A 84 -12.61 -2.59 3.88
N LYS A 85 -12.77 -2.84 5.20
CA LYS A 85 -14.10 -2.80 5.84
C LYS A 85 -14.71 -1.40 5.78
N SER A 86 -13.92 -0.37 6.07
CA SER A 86 -14.35 1.03 6.00
C SER A 86 -14.79 1.42 4.58
N ALA A 87 -14.06 0.95 3.56
CA ALA A 87 -14.39 1.19 2.16
C ALA A 87 -15.55 0.32 1.64
N GLY A 88 -16.01 -0.68 2.40
CA GLY A 88 -17.02 -1.64 1.95
C GLY A 88 -16.53 -2.63 0.89
N GLY A 89 -15.22 -2.76 0.66
CA GLY A 89 -14.66 -3.59 -0.40
C GLY A 89 -13.17 -3.39 -0.63
N VAL A 90 -12.66 -3.98 -1.71
CA VAL A 90 -11.26 -3.85 -2.12
C VAL A 90 -11.00 -2.50 -2.79
N THR A 91 -9.94 -1.81 -2.36
CA THR A 91 -9.47 -0.55 -2.97
C THR A 91 -8.13 -0.71 -3.69
N ASP A 92 -7.86 0.18 -4.63
CA ASP A 92 -6.59 0.23 -5.37
C ASP A 92 -5.42 0.65 -4.48
N VAL A 93 -5.69 1.53 -3.51
CA VAL A 93 -4.68 2.06 -2.58
C VAL A 93 -5.18 1.98 -1.15
N ILE A 94 -4.31 1.58 -0.23
CA ILE A 94 -4.51 1.77 1.22
C ILE A 94 -3.33 2.54 1.79
N TYR A 95 -3.57 3.60 2.55
CA TYR A 95 -2.50 4.38 3.18
C TYR A 95 -2.63 4.50 4.70
N HIS A 96 -1.55 4.92 5.34
CA HIS A 96 -1.55 5.37 6.73
C HIS A 96 -0.62 6.57 6.90
N ARG A 97 -0.93 7.43 7.88
CA ARG A 97 -0.15 8.65 8.19
C ARG A 97 1.08 8.40 9.06
N GLY A 98 1.38 7.14 9.34
CA GLY A 98 2.49 6.76 10.20
C GLY A 98 2.09 6.70 11.67
N ASP A 99 3.07 6.58 12.53
CA ASP A 99 2.97 6.63 14.00
C ASP A 99 4.36 7.02 14.56
N VAL A 100 4.52 7.17 15.87
CA VAL A 100 5.82 7.39 16.50
C VAL A 100 6.80 6.28 16.07
N GLY A 101 7.88 6.66 15.38
CA GLY A 101 8.89 5.73 14.85
C GLY A 101 8.44 4.93 13.63
N LYS A 102 7.33 5.30 12.97
CA LYS A 102 6.80 4.64 11.77
C LYS A 102 6.47 5.67 10.69
N GLU A 103 7.12 5.54 9.54
CA GLU A 103 6.93 6.46 8.42
C GLU A 103 5.54 6.31 7.79
N PRO A 104 4.95 7.38 7.21
CA PRO A 104 3.74 7.28 6.39
C PRO A 104 3.98 6.47 5.11
N MET A 105 3.03 5.60 4.74
CA MET A 105 3.13 4.76 3.54
C MET A 105 1.78 4.57 2.86
N ALA A 106 1.82 4.29 1.56
CA ALA A 106 0.67 3.85 0.77
C ALA A 106 1.01 2.53 0.06
N THR A 107 0.11 1.56 0.16
CA THR A 107 0.18 0.25 -0.50
C THR A 107 -0.77 0.25 -1.69
N VAL A 108 -0.22 0.08 -2.89
CA VAL A 108 -0.98 -0.04 -4.15
C VAL A 108 -1.21 -1.52 -4.44
N PHE A 109 -2.46 -1.92 -4.63
CA PHE A 109 -2.87 -3.31 -4.92
C PHE A 109 -3.20 -3.52 -6.40
N GLY A 110 -3.06 -4.76 -6.85
CA GLY A 110 -3.42 -5.14 -8.20
C GLY A 110 -3.52 -6.65 -8.41
N VAL A 111 -4.08 -7.02 -9.56
CA VAL A 111 -4.32 -8.42 -9.94
C VAL A 111 -3.02 -9.17 -10.27
N ASP A 112 -1.97 -8.44 -10.62
CA ASP A 112 -0.61 -8.92 -10.84
C ASP A 112 0.41 -7.76 -10.70
N ALA A 113 1.70 -8.08 -10.84
CA ALA A 113 2.78 -7.09 -10.70
C ALA A 113 2.77 -6.02 -11.82
N TYR A 114 2.27 -6.35 -13.01
CA TYR A 114 2.18 -5.40 -14.12
C TYR A 114 1.08 -4.38 -13.88
N ASP A 115 -0.07 -4.81 -13.36
CA ASP A 115 -1.15 -3.92 -12.94
C ASP A 115 -0.68 -2.92 -11.88
N VAL A 116 -0.01 -3.40 -10.83
CA VAL A 116 0.57 -2.55 -9.78
C VAL A 116 1.59 -1.56 -10.37
N ALA A 117 2.52 -2.03 -11.19
CA ALA A 117 3.52 -1.17 -11.82
C ALA A 117 2.88 -0.08 -12.70
N ARG A 118 1.85 -0.43 -13.49
CA ARG A 118 1.09 0.54 -14.30
C ARG A 118 0.44 1.62 -13.44
N LYS A 119 -0.22 1.25 -12.34
CA LYS A 119 -0.82 2.21 -11.40
C LYS A 119 0.24 3.13 -10.80
N VAL A 120 1.35 2.58 -10.32
CA VAL A 120 2.44 3.36 -9.72
C VAL A 120 3.10 4.31 -10.72
N ILE A 121 3.31 3.89 -11.96
CA ILE A 121 3.84 4.77 -13.03
C ILE A 121 2.86 5.92 -13.31
N ARG A 122 1.55 5.66 -13.38
CA ARG A 122 0.53 6.71 -13.55
C ARG A 122 0.56 7.71 -12.41
N ILE A 123 0.68 7.24 -11.16
CA ILE A 123 0.83 8.10 -9.98
C ILE A 123 2.09 8.96 -10.10
N ALA A 124 3.24 8.35 -10.43
CA ALA A 124 4.51 9.05 -10.54
C ALA A 124 4.52 10.11 -11.66
N LYS A 125 3.99 9.76 -12.83
CA LYS A 125 3.81 10.66 -13.97
C LYS A 125 2.94 11.87 -13.61
N ARG A 126 1.77 11.62 -13.03
CA ARG A 126 0.85 12.70 -12.59
C ARG A 126 1.52 13.58 -11.53
N LYS A 127 2.25 13.00 -10.59
CA LYS A 127 3.02 13.75 -9.58
C LYS A 127 4.11 14.61 -10.19
N ALA A 128 4.78 14.14 -11.25
CA ALA A 128 5.83 14.88 -11.95
C ALA A 128 5.29 15.90 -12.97
N GLY A 129 3.96 15.95 -13.19
CA GLY A 129 3.36 16.83 -14.20
C GLY A 129 3.65 16.41 -15.64
N VAL A 130 3.94 15.13 -15.87
CA VAL A 130 4.26 14.58 -17.20
C VAL A 130 3.16 13.60 -17.57
N GLU A 131 2.37 13.87 -18.62
CA GLU A 131 1.27 12.98 -19.05
C GLU A 131 1.77 11.64 -19.62
#